data_AF-A0A5K0XIF7-F1
#
_entry.id   AF-A0A5K0XIF7-F1
#
_cell.length_a   1.000
_cell.length_b   1.000
_cell.length_c   1.000
_cell.angle_alpha   90.00
_cell.angle_beta   90.00
_cell.angle_gamma   90.00
#
_symmetry.space_group_name_H-M   'P 1'
#
loop_
_entity.id
_entity.type
_entity.pdbx_description
1 polymer ?
#
loop_
_entity_poly.entity_id
_entity_poly.type
_entity_poly.pdbx_seq_one_letter_code
_entity_poly.pdbx_strand_id
1 'polypeptide(L)' 'LQRCGKSCRLRWINYLRPDLKRGSFTAQEERTIIDVHRILGN' A
#
# COMPACT_ATOMS: atom_id res chain seq x y z
N LEU A 1 22.22 13.51 1.48
CA LEU A 1 20.74 13.56 1.52
C LEU A 1 20.28 13.29 2.95
N GLN A 2 19.99 14.32 3.76
CA GLN A 2 19.56 14.13 5.15
C GLN A 2 18.17 13.49 5.15
N ARG A 3 18.05 12.23 5.58
CA ARG A 3 16.76 11.55 5.66
C ARG A 3 16.31 11.54 7.12
N CYS A 4 15.10 12.04 7.39
CA CYS A 4 14.50 11.89 8.71
C CYS A 4 13.93 10.47 8.87
N GLY A 5 13.89 9.96 10.10
CA GLY A 5 13.40 8.61 10.40
C GLY A 5 11.99 8.35 9.85
N LYS A 6 11.11 9.37 9.86
CA LYS A 6 9.77 9.31 9.26
C LYS A 6 9.83 9.06 7.74
N SER A 7 10.69 9.78 7.02
CA SER A 7 10.86 9.60 5.57
C SER A 7 11.45 8.22 5.24
N CYS A 8 12.44 7.76 6.01
CA CYS A 8 12.99 6.42 5.83
C CYS A 8 11.94 5.32 6.05
N ARG A 9 11.15 5.43 7.12
CA ARG A 9 10.08 4.46 7.43
C ARG A 9 9.01 4.45 6.35
N LEU A 10 8.53 5.62 5.92
CA LEU A 10 7.56 5.74 4.82
C LEU A 10 8.12 5.14 3.53
N ARG A 11 9.38 5.41 3.21
CA ARG A 11 10.03 4.85 2.02
C ARG A 11 10.13 3.32 2.11
N TRP A 12 10.47 2.78 3.27
CA TRP A 12 10.52 1.34 3.46
C TRP A 12 9.15 0.69 3.20
N ILE A 13 8.11 1.16 3.89
CA ILE A 13 6.76 0.59 3.82
C ILE A 13 6.19 0.65 2.40
N ASN A 14 6.33 1.80 1.73
CA ASN A 14 5.68 2.03 0.44
C ASN A 14 6.51 1.61 -0.78
N TYR A 15 7.83 1.43 -0.62
CA TYR A 15 8.71 1.24 -1.78
C TYR A 15 9.86 0.26 -1.62
N LEU A 16 10.31 -0.13 -0.44
CA LEU A 16 11.51 -1.00 -0.33
C LEU A 16 11.23 -2.36 0.31
N ARG A 17 10.10 -2.50 1.00
CA ARG A 17 9.66 -3.74 1.62
C ARG A 17 9.52 -4.86 0.55
N PRO A 18 10.25 -5.99 0.64
CA PRO A 18 10.29 -7.02 -0.42
C PRO A 18 8.96 -7.71 -0.68
N ASP A 19 8.13 -7.89 0.35
CA ASP A 19 6.82 -8.51 0.29
C ASP A 19 5.70 -7.55 -0.17
N LEU A 20 6.06 -6.29 -0.48
CA LEU A 20 5.13 -5.37 -1.12
C LEU A 20 4.88 -5.82 -2.56
N LYS A 21 3.69 -6.37 -2.82
CA LYS A 21 3.23 -6.71 -4.18
C LYS A 21 3.20 -5.45 -5.04
N ARG A 22 3.77 -5.54 -6.23
CA ARG A 22 3.77 -4.48 -7.25
C ARG A 22 3.04 -4.96 -8.50
N GLY A 23 2.40 -4.03 -9.19
CA GLY A 23 1.62 -4.30 -10.39
C GLY A 23 0.14 -4.06 -10.15
N SER A 24 -0.65 -4.36 -11.17
CA SER A 24 -2.11 -4.21 -11.12
C SER A 24 -2.71 -5.22 -10.15
N PHE A 25 -3.83 -4.82 -9.54
CA PHE A 25 -4.64 -5.73 -8.75
C PHE A 25 -5.27 -6.79 -9.64
N THR A 26 -5.46 -7.98 -9.09
CA THR A 26 -6.34 -8.97 -9.72
C THR A 26 -7.80 -8.54 -9.57
N ALA A 27 -8.68 -8.99 -10.48
CA ALA A 27 -10.11 -8.68 -10.39
C ALA A 27 -10.74 -9.09 -9.04
N GLN A 28 -10.19 -10.11 -8.37
CA GLN A 28 -10.63 -10.50 -7.03
C GLN A 28 -10.16 -9.52 -5.94
N GLU A 29 -8.91 -9.07 -6.01
CA GLU A 29 -8.38 -8.05 -5.09
C GLU A 29 -9.14 -6.73 -5.27
N GLU A 30 -9.43 -6.31 -6.51
CA GLU A 30 -10.22 -5.11 -6.80
C GLU A 30 -11.62 -5.17 -6.18
N ARG A 31 -12.34 -6.28 -6.38
CA ARG A 31 -13.67 -6.49 -5.76
C ARG A 31 -13.60 -6.36 -4.24
N THR A 32 -12.59 -6.99 -3.63
CA THR A 32 -12.39 -6.95 -2.17
C THR A 32 -12.14 -5.53 -1.69
N ILE A 33 -11.30 -4.77 -2.40
CA ILE A 33 -11.01 -3.36 -2.07
C ILE A 33 -12.31 -2.53 -2.11
N ILE A 34 -13.11 -2.70 -3.17
CA ILE A 34 -14.38 -1.97 -3.33
C ILE A 34 -15.37 -2.32 -2.21
N ASP A 35 -15.53 -3.61 -1.90
CA ASP A 35 -16.48 -4.06 -0.88
C ASP A 35 -16.09 -3.56 0.52
N VAL A 36 -14.80 -3.63 0.86
CA VAL A 36 -14.30 -3.10 2.13
C VAL A 36 -14.49 -1.59 2.20
N HIS A 37 -14.17 -0.86 1.13
CA HIS A 37 -14.37 0.59 1.09
C HIS A 37 -15.85 0.98 1.22
N ARG A 38 -16.77 0.22 0.60
CA ARG A 38 -18.21 0.45 0.76
C ARG A 38 -18.66 0.35 2.21
N ILE A 39 -18.11 -0.60 2.96
CA ILE A 39 -18.49 -0.85 4.36
C ILE A 39 -17.87 0.18 5.30
N LEU A 40 -16.60 0.53 5.10
CA LEU A 40 -15.82 1.33 6.06
C LEU A 40 -15.73 2.82 5.71
N GLY A 41 -15.94 3.20 4.46
CA GLY A 41 -15.73 4.58 3.99
C GLY A 41 -14.25 4.98 3.95
N ASN A 42 -14.00 6.30 4.01
CA ASN A 42 -12.69 6.93 4.19
C ASN A 42 -12.73 7.82 5.42
#